data_AF-A0A7S2TUX0-F1
#
_entry.id   AF-A0A7S2TUX0-F1
#
_cell.length_a   1.000
_cell.length_b   1.000
_cell.length_c   1.000
_cell.angle_alpha   90.00
_cell.angle_beta   90.00
_cell.angle_gamma   90.00
#
_symmetry.space_group_name_H-M   'P 1'
#
loop_
_entity.id
_entity.type
_entity.pdbx_description
1 polymer ?
#
loop_
_entity_poly.entity_id
_entity_poly.type
_entity_poly.pdbx_seq_one_letter_code
_entity_poly.pdbx_strand_id
1 'polypeptide(L)'
;VCVCVCVCVCVCVPCLVMQVHDIQSQLRKAEMDALQSIYLNQNSHVDNHRKVDLHGLHVSESRRVVAVLLSKAYKAGRKEYTIVTGKGTHSEGDARLGPAMMSFVQALGHSCEWKGPGQLRVGMTARC
;
A
#
# COMPACT_ATOMS: atom_id res chain seq x y z
N VAL A 1 28.76 -58.43 7.13
CA VAL A 1 29.45 -57.13 7.09
C VAL A 1 28.53 -56.15 6.39
N CYS A 2 27.94 -55.21 7.13
CA CYS A 2 27.08 -54.17 6.55
C CYS A 2 27.94 -52.96 6.19
N VAL A 3 27.90 -52.52 4.94
CA VAL A 3 28.60 -51.32 4.48
C VAL A 3 27.56 -50.19 4.39
N CYS A 4 27.65 -49.23 5.30
CA CYS A 4 26.87 -48.00 5.21
C CYS A 4 27.55 -47.03 4.25
N VAL A 5 26.87 -46.67 3.15
CA VAL A 5 27.32 -45.62 2.22
C VAL A 5 26.62 -44.32 2.62
N CYS A 6 27.36 -43.39 3.22
CA CYS A 6 26.87 -42.04 3.47
C CYS A 6 26.97 -41.22 2.18
N VAL A 7 25.82 -40.94 1.55
CA VAL A 7 25.75 -39.97 0.45
C VAL A 7 25.61 -38.57 1.05
N CYS A 8 26.72 -37.83 1.12
CA CYS A 8 26.69 -36.41 1.46
C CYS A 8 26.12 -35.61 0.28
N VAL A 9 24.85 -35.21 0.36
CA VAL A 9 24.25 -34.25 -0.58
C VAL A 9 24.70 -32.84 -0.15
N CYS A 10 25.76 -32.34 -0.76
CA CYS A 10 26.18 -30.94 -0.60
C CYS A 10 25.17 -30.01 -1.28
N VAL A 11 24.22 -29.47 -0.50
CA VAL A 11 23.31 -28.44 -1.00
C VAL A 11 24.05 -27.10 -0.96
N CYS A 12 24.42 -26.57 -2.12
CA CYS A 12 25.07 -25.27 -2.23
C CYS A 12 24.13 -24.15 -1.74
N VAL A 13 24.39 -23.63 -0.53
CA VAL A 13 23.74 -22.45 0.08
C VAL A 13 23.47 -21.29 -0.89
N PRO A 14 24.38 -20.88 -1.81
CA PRO A 14 24.10 -19.77 -2.72
C PRO A 14 22.91 -20.03 -3.68
N CYS A 15 22.63 -21.28 -4.02
CA CYS A 15 21.52 -21.63 -4.92
C CYS A 15 20.15 -21.45 -4.24
N LEU A 16 20.06 -21.77 -2.93
CA LEU A 16 18.84 -21.50 -2.14
C LEU A 16 18.55 -20.00 -2.03
N VAL A 17 19.58 -19.16 -1.89
CA VAL A 17 19.40 -17.71 -1.76
C VAL A 17 18.83 -17.10 -3.05
N MET A 18 19.25 -17.59 -4.22
CA MET A 18 18.69 -17.15 -5.50
C MET A 18 17.20 -17.54 -5.66
N GLN A 19 16.81 -18.73 -5.21
CA GLN A 19 15.40 -19.17 -5.26
C GLN A 19 14.50 -18.31 -4.35
N VAL A 20 15.00 -17.94 -3.16
CA VAL A 20 14.24 -17.08 -2.24
C VAL A 20 14.04 -15.68 -2.82
N HIS A 21 15.06 -15.09 -3.45
CA HIS A 21 14.93 -13.75 -4.03
C HIS A 21 13.91 -13.71 -5.18
N ASP A 22 13.88 -14.76 -6.01
CA ASP A 22 12.93 -14.87 -7.12
C ASP A 22 11.50 -15.00 -6.61
N ILE A 23 11.26 -15.90 -5.64
CA ILE A 23 9.95 -16.08 -4.98
C ILE A 23 9.48 -14.77 -4.34
N GLN A 24 10.38 -14.05 -3.65
CA GLN A 24 10.06 -12.75 -3.06
C GLN A 24 9.76 -11.67 -4.11
N SER A 25 10.38 -11.73 -5.29
CA SER A 25 10.09 -10.79 -6.38
C SER A 25 8.71 -11.04 -7.00
N GLN A 26 8.34 -12.31 -7.20
CA GLN A 26 7.05 -12.70 -7.75
C GLN A 26 5.92 -12.37 -6.78
N LEU A 27 6.11 -12.63 -5.47
CA LEU A 27 5.15 -12.24 -4.43
C LEU A 27 4.91 -10.73 -4.43
N ARG A 28 5.98 -9.93 -4.46
CA ARG A 28 5.86 -8.46 -4.53
C ARG A 28 5.09 -8.00 -5.77
N LYS A 29 5.33 -8.62 -6.92
CA LYS A 29 4.63 -8.27 -8.17
C LYS A 29 3.15 -8.63 -8.11
N ALA A 30 2.80 -9.84 -7.68
CA ALA A 30 1.42 -10.27 -7.53
C ALA A 30 0.66 -9.38 -6.53
N GLU A 31 1.30 -8.99 -5.42
CA GLU A 31 0.73 -8.04 -4.47
C GLU A 31 0.50 -6.66 -5.10
N MET A 32 1.45 -6.15 -5.90
CA MET A 32 1.27 -4.88 -6.61
C MET A 32 0.14 -4.94 -7.63
N ASP A 33 0.03 -6.03 -8.38
CA ASP A 33 -1.02 -6.23 -9.39
C ASP A 33 -2.41 -6.31 -8.74
N ALA A 34 -2.51 -7.00 -7.59
CA ALA A 34 -3.73 -7.05 -6.79
C ALA A 34 -4.11 -5.68 -6.22
N LEU A 35 -3.14 -4.91 -5.71
CA LEU A 35 -3.40 -3.55 -5.22
C LEU A 35 -3.80 -2.60 -6.35
N GLN A 36 -3.20 -2.78 -7.53
CA GLN A 36 -3.57 -2.01 -8.71
C GLN A 36 -4.99 -2.33 -9.17
N SER A 37 -5.40 -3.60 -9.17
CA SER A 37 -6.78 -3.97 -9.54
C SER A 37 -7.80 -3.46 -8.54
N ILE A 38 -7.49 -3.53 -7.23
CA ILE A 38 -8.31 -2.93 -6.16
C ILE A 38 -8.46 -1.42 -6.38
N TYR A 39 -7.34 -0.72 -6.60
CA TYR A 39 -7.33 0.71 -6.87
C TYR A 39 -8.15 1.07 -8.10
N LEU A 40 -7.97 0.34 -9.22
CA LEU A 40 -8.67 0.60 -10.47
C LEU A 40 -10.17 0.33 -10.35
N ASN A 41 -10.57 -0.77 -9.70
CA ASN A 41 -11.97 -1.11 -9.52
C ASN A 41 -12.69 -0.08 -8.64
N GLN A 42 -12.09 0.33 -7.51
CA GLN A 42 -12.70 1.30 -6.60
C GLN A 42 -12.66 2.74 -7.14
N ASN A 43 -11.63 3.11 -7.89
CA ASN A 43 -11.49 4.46 -8.45
C ASN A 43 -11.97 4.58 -9.90
N SER A 44 -12.59 3.54 -10.46
CA SER A 44 -13.19 3.54 -11.81
C SER A 44 -14.24 4.63 -11.99
N HIS A 45 -14.94 4.99 -10.92
CA HIS A 45 -15.97 6.03 -10.89
C HIS A 45 -15.46 7.41 -10.44
N VAL A 46 -14.18 7.52 -10.10
CA VAL A 46 -13.61 8.79 -9.60
C VAL A 46 -13.07 9.58 -10.77
N ASP A 47 -13.99 10.20 -11.53
CA ASP A 47 -13.72 11.06 -12.69
C ASP A 47 -12.70 12.19 -12.39
N ASN A 48 -12.64 12.62 -11.14
CA ASN A 48 -11.67 13.59 -10.69
C ASN A 48 -10.43 12.88 -10.16
N HIS A 49 -9.38 12.77 -10.98
CA HIS A 49 -8.08 12.18 -10.63
C HIS A 49 -7.43 12.68 -9.31
N ARG A 50 -7.97 13.72 -8.67
CA ARG A 50 -7.53 14.30 -7.38
C ARG A 50 -8.16 13.63 -6.15
N LYS A 51 -9.08 12.68 -6.33
CA LYS A 51 -9.73 11.95 -5.24
C LYS A 51 -9.36 10.48 -5.32
N VAL A 52 -9.14 9.84 -4.18
CA VAL A 52 -8.99 8.39 -4.07
C VAL A 52 -9.97 7.86 -3.05
N ASP A 53 -10.63 6.77 -3.37
CA ASP A 53 -11.49 6.04 -2.44
C ASP A 53 -10.75 4.82 -1.89
N LEU A 54 -10.70 4.72 -0.56
CA LEU A 54 -10.10 3.64 0.21
C LEU A 54 -11.14 2.99 1.14
N HIS A 55 -12.43 3.28 0.97
CA HIS A 55 -13.46 2.67 1.82
C HIS A 55 -13.39 1.14 1.75
N GLY A 56 -13.56 0.48 2.89
CA GLY A 56 -13.58 -0.97 2.98
C GLY A 56 -12.21 -1.66 2.84
N LEU A 57 -11.12 -0.91 2.64
CA LEU A 57 -9.77 -1.48 2.62
C LEU A 57 -9.20 -1.67 4.02
N HIS A 58 -8.34 -2.69 4.18
CA HIS A 58 -7.60 -2.87 5.41
C HIS A 58 -6.50 -1.80 5.54
N VAL A 59 -6.15 -1.42 6.77
CA VAL A 59 -5.16 -0.34 7.04
C VAL A 59 -3.83 -0.58 6.33
N SER A 60 -3.36 -1.84 6.27
CA SER A 60 -2.12 -2.20 5.57
C SER A 60 -2.20 -1.97 4.07
N GLU A 61 -3.33 -2.30 3.45
CA GLU A 61 -3.57 -2.13 2.01
C GLU A 61 -3.68 -0.66 1.67
N SER A 62 -4.44 0.10 2.46
CA SER A 62 -4.62 1.53 2.30
C SER A 62 -3.29 2.29 2.36
N ARG A 63 -2.38 1.93 3.27
CA ARG A 63 -1.02 2.54 3.31
C ARG A 63 -0.27 2.35 1.99
N ARG A 64 -0.34 1.14 1.42
CA ARG A 64 0.34 0.82 0.16
C ARG A 64 -0.26 1.59 -1.00
N VAL A 65 -1.60 1.63 -1.09
CA VAL A 65 -2.32 2.41 -2.11
C VAL A 65 -1.96 3.90 -2.00
N VAL A 66 -1.96 4.46 -0.79
CA VAL A 66 -1.59 5.86 -0.55
C VAL A 66 -0.14 6.13 -0.92
N ALA A 67 0.80 5.22 -0.63
CA ALA A 67 2.20 5.39 -1.02
C ALA A 67 2.38 5.44 -2.55
N VAL A 68 1.68 4.57 -3.28
CA VAL A 68 1.68 4.58 -4.75
C VAL A 68 1.02 5.85 -5.28
N LEU A 69 -0.10 6.27 -4.68
CA LEU A 69 -0.81 7.50 -5.03
C LEU A 69 0.08 8.72 -4.86
N LEU A 70 0.70 8.90 -3.69
CA LEU A 70 1.61 10.00 -3.41
C LEU A 70 2.81 10.01 -4.37
N SER A 71 3.34 8.83 -4.72
CA SER A 71 4.43 8.72 -5.70
C SER A 71 4.00 9.16 -7.10
N LYS A 72 2.80 8.73 -7.55
CA LYS A 72 2.22 9.16 -8.83
C LYS A 72 1.89 10.65 -8.82
N ALA A 73 1.41 11.15 -7.70
CA ALA A 73 1.04 12.53 -7.47
C ALA A 73 2.22 13.49 -7.56
N TYR A 74 3.33 13.10 -6.94
CA TYR A 74 4.61 13.80 -7.03
C TYR A 74 5.09 13.88 -8.49
N LYS A 75 5.09 12.75 -9.20
CA LYS A 75 5.46 12.70 -10.63
C LYS A 75 4.56 13.56 -11.51
N ALA A 76 3.28 13.68 -11.16
CA ALA A 76 2.30 14.50 -11.86
C ALA A 76 2.32 15.99 -11.42
N GLY A 77 3.22 16.41 -10.53
CA GLY A 77 3.36 17.79 -10.07
C GLY A 77 2.14 18.33 -9.31
N ARG A 78 1.36 17.44 -8.67
CA ARG A 78 0.11 17.83 -8.03
C ARG A 78 0.34 18.26 -6.59
N LYS A 79 -0.31 19.37 -6.21
CA LYS A 79 -0.15 19.99 -4.89
C LYS A 79 -1.07 19.42 -3.83
N GLU A 80 -2.19 18.81 -4.22
CA GLU A 80 -3.22 18.35 -3.28
C GLU A 80 -4.01 17.13 -3.77
N TYR A 81 -4.44 16.30 -2.83
CA TYR A 81 -5.31 15.14 -3.03
C TYR A 81 -6.36 15.02 -1.93
N THR A 82 -7.49 14.41 -2.25
CA THR A 82 -8.51 14.03 -1.27
C THR A 82 -8.56 12.51 -1.16
N ILE A 83 -8.34 11.98 0.05
CA ILE A 83 -8.46 10.57 0.38
C ILE A 83 -9.80 10.36 1.09
N VAL A 84 -10.62 9.45 0.58
CA VAL A 84 -11.85 9.01 1.23
C VAL A 84 -11.56 7.71 1.96
N THR A 85 -11.65 7.73 3.28
CA THR A 85 -11.49 6.55 4.15
C THR A 85 -12.84 5.93 4.53
N GLY A 86 -13.94 6.61 4.21
CA GLY A 86 -15.30 6.20 4.55
C GLY A 86 -15.75 6.76 5.91
N LYS A 87 -17.07 6.93 6.09
CA LYS A 87 -17.66 7.56 7.29
C LYS A 87 -17.71 6.65 8.52
N GLY A 88 -17.29 5.39 8.41
CA GLY A 88 -17.45 4.40 9.48
C GLY A 88 -18.91 4.01 9.76
N THR A 89 -19.88 4.35 8.90
CA THR A 89 -21.32 4.13 9.16
C THR A 89 -21.76 2.67 9.25
N HIS A 90 -20.88 1.72 8.93
CA HIS A 90 -21.12 0.28 9.09
C HIS A 90 -20.33 -0.33 10.25
N SER A 91 -19.62 0.49 11.03
CA SER A 91 -18.84 0.09 12.20
C SER A 91 -19.33 0.90 13.39
N GLU A 92 -20.05 0.27 14.32
CA GLU A 92 -20.34 0.85 15.65
C GLU A 92 -19.06 1.02 16.51
N GLY A 93 -17.87 0.88 15.93
CA GLY A 93 -16.57 1.02 16.60
C GLY A 93 -15.63 1.90 15.80
N ASP A 94 -14.81 2.68 16.52
CA ASP A 94 -13.80 3.62 16.05
C ASP A 94 -13.35 3.40 14.60
N ALA A 95 -13.56 4.40 13.74
CA ALA A 95 -13.10 4.39 12.36
C ALA A 95 -11.56 4.44 12.31
N ARG A 96 -10.89 3.30 12.51
CA ARG A 96 -9.42 3.20 12.65
C ARG A 96 -8.67 3.60 11.38
N LEU A 97 -9.31 3.49 10.22
CA LEU A 97 -8.66 3.74 8.94
C LEU A 97 -8.27 5.20 8.77
N GLY A 98 -9.16 6.12 9.13
CA GLY A 98 -8.96 7.56 9.06
C GLY A 98 -7.72 8.05 9.83
N PRO A 99 -7.68 7.88 11.16
CA PRO A 99 -6.53 8.25 12.00
C PRO A 99 -5.23 7.55 11.58
N ALA A 100 -5.32 6.28 11.15
CA ALA A 100 -4.15 5.54 10.68
C ALA A 100 -3.57 6.12 9.37
N MET A 101 -4.42 6.55 8.43
CA MET A 101 -3.96 7.21 7.21
C MET A 101 -3.40 8.60 7.49
N MET A 102 -4.04 9.36 8.40
CA MET A 102 -3.56 10.67 8.83
C MET A 102 -2.14 10.56 9.40
N SER A 103 -1.94 9.64 10.35
CA SER A 103 -0.62 9.39 10.96
C SER A 103 0.42 8.94 9.93
N PHE A 104 0.02 8.10 8.97
CA PHE A 104 0.91 7.62 7.91
C PHE A 104 1.36 8.75 6.97
N VAL A 105 0.43 9.62 6.55
CA VAL A 105 0.74 10.75 5.67
C VAL A 105 1.63 11.78 6.37
N GLN A 106 1.38 12.06 7.65
CA GLN A 106 2.24 12.93 8.48
C GLN A 106 3.64 12.35 8.67
N ALA A 107 3.75 11.03 8.89
CA ALA A 107 5.05 10.35 8.99
C ALA A 107 5.85 10.43 7.68
N LEU A 108 5.18 10.58 6.54
CA LEU A 108 5.81 10.84 5.24
C LEU A 108 6.16 12.33 5.03
N GLY A 109 5.90 13.21 5.99
CA GLY A 109 6.22 14.64 5.93
C GLY A 109 5.27 15.45 5.05
N HIS A 110 4.09 14.92 4.75
CA HIS A 110 3.05 15.65 4.02
C HIS A 110 2.02 16.24 4.98
N SER A 111 1.47 17.40 4.63
CA SER A 111 0.38 18.01 5.40
C SER A 111 -0.92 17.24 5.16
N CYS A 112 -1.70 17.01 6.22
CA CYS A 112 -3.02 16.42 6.08
C CYS A 112 -4.03 17.00 7.06
N GLU A 113 -5.25 17.21 6.58
CA GLU A 113 -6.34 17.82 7.32
C GLU A 113 -7.66 17.10 7.02
N TRP A 114 -8.56 17.09 8.01
CA TRP A 114 -9.91 16.59 7.82
C TRP A 114 -10.74 17.59 7.03
N LYS A 115 -11.23 17.20 5.86
CA LYS A 115 -12.17 18.01 5.07
C LYS A 115 -13.63 17.77 5.48
N GLY A 116 -13.91 16.59 6.01
CA GLY A 116 -15.25 16.17 6.43
C GLY A 116 -15.26 14.74 6.96
N PRO A 117 -16.43 14.18 7.32
CA PRO A 117 -16.52 12.83 7.86
C PRO A 117 -15.99 11.81 6.85
N GLY A 118 -14.92 11.10 7.22
CA GLY A 118 -14.27 10.09 6.36
C GLY A 118 -13.50 10.65 5.16
N GLN A 119 -13.15 11.94 5.16
CA GLN A 119 -12.40 12.58 4.07
C GLN A 119 -11.19 13.36 4.58
N LEU A 120 -10.01 12.98 4.08
CA LEU A 120 -8.73 13.61 4.37
C LEU A 120 -8.25 14.39 3.15
N ARG A 121 -7.95 15.68 3.32
CA ARG A 121 -7.19 16.45 2.34
C ARG A 121 -5.71 16.29 2.66
N VAL A 122 -4.92 15.93 1.66
CA VAL A 122 -3.46 15.81 1.76
C VAL A 122 -2.82 16.86 0.87
N GLY A 123 -2.05 17.77 1.48
CA GLY A 123 -1.22 18.74 0.77
C GLY A 123 0.19 18.17 0.60
N MET A 124 0.64 18.08 -0.64
CA MET A 124 1.98 17.64 -0.96
C MET A 124 2.96 18.77 -0.68
N THR A 125 3.68 18.66 0.43
CA THR A 125 4.86 19.49 0.67
C THR A 125 5.92 19.09 -0.35
N ALA A 126 6.36 20.04 -1.18
CA ALA A 126 7.53 19.83 -2.04
C ALA A 126 8.71 19.53 -1.13
N ARG A 127 9.24 18.30 -1.18
CA ARG A 127 10.55 18.04 -0.60
C ARG A 127 11.56 18.65 -1.56
N CYS A 128 12.18 19.74 -1.12
CA CYS A 128 13.36 20.33 -1.73
C CYS A 128 14.52 19.33 -1.73
#